data_AF-R7HCL6-F1
#
_entry.id   AF-R7HCL6-F1
#
_cell.length_a   1.000
_cell.length_b   1.000
_cell.length_c   1.000
_cell.angle_alpha   90.00
_cell.angle_beta   90.00
_cell.angle_gamma   90.00
#
_symmetry.space_group_name_H-M   'P 1'
#
loop_
_entity.id
_entity.type
_entity.pdbx_description
1 polymer ?
#
loop_
_entity_poly.entity_id
_entity_poly.type
_entity_poly.pdbx_seq_one_letter_code
_entity_poly.pdbx_strand_id
1 'polypeptide(L)' 'MCNLSQGIEEKGIAIGRAEGEAGLIIKMYKNGFTAEQIASATDKDIEEVKAIIAGKEPALV' A
#
# COMPACT_ATOMS: atom_id res chain seq x y z
N MET A 1 14.77 28.65 -13.39
CA MET A 1 13.47 28.38 -12.74
C MET A 1 13.58 27.02 -12.09
N CYS A 2 13.89 26.99 -10.79
CA CYS A 2 14.02 25.75 -10.02
C CYS A 2 12.65 25.42 -9.43
N ASN A 3 11.95 24.48 -10.06
CA ASN A 3 10.70 23.94 -9.52
C ASN A 3 11.04 22.87 -8.48
N LEU A 4 11.49 23.30 -7.29
CA LEU A 4 11.65 22.40 -6.14
C LEU A 4 10.31 21.81 -5.67
N SER A 5 9.17 22.40 -6.06
CA SER A 5 7.83 21.97 -5.63
C SER A 5 7.34 20.68 -6.27
N GLN A 6 7.75 20.35 -7.50
CA GLN A 6 7.30 19.12 -8.18
C GLN A 6 7.73 17.87 -7.41
N GLY A 7 8.96 17.87 -6.87
CA GLY A 7 9.49 16.70 -6.14
C GLY A 7 8.83 16.43 -4.79
N ILE A 8 8.13 17.40 -4.18
CA ILE A 8 7.41 17.20 -2.91
C ILE A 8 5.98 16.74 -3.17
N GLU A 9 5.30 17.32 -4.17
CA GLU A 9 3.94 16.94 -4.55
C GLU A 9 3.87 15.48 -5.03
N GLU A 10 4.85 15.06 -5.85
CA GLU A 10 4.92 13.72 -6.40
C GLU A 10 5.25 12.66 -5.33
N LYS A 11 6.12 13.00 -4.37
CA LYS A 11 6.42 12.15 -3.20
C LYS A 11 5.23 12.07 -2.23
N GLY A 12 4.51 13.17 -2.03
CA GLY A 12 3.32 13.19 -1.17
C GLY A 12 2.19 12.31 -1.71
N ILE A 13 1.98 12.29 -3.03
CA ILE A 13 1.01 11.41 -3.68
C ILE A 13 1.44 9.94 -3.56
N ALA A 14 2.74 9.64 -3.72
CA ALA A 14 3.25 8.27 -3.59
C ALA A 14 3.11 7.73 -2.16
N ILE A 15 3.46 8.53 -1.15
CA ILE A 15 3.31 8.15 0.27
C ILE A 15 1.83 8.01 0.63
N GLY A 16 0.99 8.96 0.22
CA GLY A 16 -0.45 8.89 0.47
C GLY A 16 -1.15 7.70 -0.20
N ARG A 17 -0.70 7.30 -1.40
CA ARG A 17 -1.17 6.06 -2.04
C ARG A 17 -0.68 4.81 -1.30
N ALA A 18 0.59 4.74 -0.91
CA ALA A 18 1.12 3.59 -0.20
C ALA A 18 0.45 3.36 1.16
N GLU A 19 0.27 4.43 1.95
CA GLU A 19 -0.45 4.38 3.23
C GLU A 19 -1.94 4.06 3.04
N GLY A 20 -2.56 4.64 1.99
CA GLY A 20 -3.95 4.36 1.62
C GLY A 20 -4.17 2.92 1.17
N GLU A 21 -3.23 2.35 0.41
CA GLU A 21 -3.28 0.97 -0.08
C GLU A 21 -3.13 -0.05 1.04
N ALA A 22 -2.16 0.15 1.95
CA ALA A 22 -2.02 -0.72 3.12
C ALA A 22 -3.26 -0.67 4.02
N GLY A 23 -3.81 0.53 4.25
CA GLY A 23 -5.06 0.71 4.99
C GLY A 23 -6.25 0.04 4.30
N LEU A 24 -6.33 0.10 2.97
CA LEU A 24 -7.36 -0.56 2.18
C LEU A 24 -7.25 -2.09 2.29
N ILE A 25 -6.05 -2.66 2.14
CA ILE A 25 -5.77 -4.11 2.28
C ILE A 25 -6.20 -4.63 3.65
N ILE A 26 -5.83 -3.92 4.72
CA ILE A 26 -6.23 -4.27 6.10
C ILE A 26 -7.76 -4.21 6.26
N LYS A 27 -8.41 -3.20 5.70
CA LYS A 27 -9.88 -3.06 5.77
C LYS A 27 -10.59 -4.18 5.00
N MET A 28 -10.11 -4.54 3.81
CA MET A 28 -10.66 -5.65 3.03
C MET A 28 -10.52 -6.97 3.81
N TYR A 29 -9.35 -7.24 4.39
CA TYR A 29 -9.14 -8.44 5.21
C TYR A 29 -10.07 -8.49 6.43
N LYS A 30 -10.23 -7.37 7.15
CA LYS A 30 -11.19 -7.25 8.27
C LYS A 30 -12.65 -7.46 7.84
N ASN A 31 -12.97 -7.19 6.59
CA ASN A 31 -14.30 -7.43 6.01
C ASN A 31 -14.49 -8.86 5.50
N GLY A 32 -13.53 -9.77 5.74
CA GLY A 32 -13.64 -11.18 5.40
C GLY A 32 -13.13 -11.56 4.01
N PHE A 33 -12.45 -10.65 3.31
CA PHE A 33 -11.79 -10.98 2.04
C PHE A 33 -10.53 -11.81 2.29
N THR A 34 -10.26 -12.79 1.42
CA THR A 34 -9.02 -13.58 1.51
C THR A 34 -7.83 -12.81 0.92
N ALA A 35 -6.61 -13.21 1.30
CA ALA A 35 -5.39 -12.59 0.79
C ALA A 35 -5.29 -12.69 -0.75
N GLU A 36 -5.75 -13.79 -1.34
CA GLU A 36 -5.81 -14.01 -2.79
C GLU A 36 -6.75 -13.02 -3.48
N GLN A 37 -7.94 -12.80 -2.91
CA GLN A 37 -8.91 -11.86 -3.46
C GLN A 37 -8.40 -10.42 -3.38
N ILE A 38 -7.74 -10.07 -2.28
CA ILE A 38 -7.15 -8.76 -2.09
C ILE A 38 -6.00 -8.55 -3.08
N ALA A 39 -5.08 -9.51 -3.20
CA ALA A 39 -3.97 -9.48 -4.16
C ALA A 39 -4.46 -9.24 -5.59
N SER A 40 -5.50 -9.97 -6.01
CA SER A 40 -6.13 -9.78 -7.32
C SER A 40 -6.82 -8.43 -7.48
N ALA A 41 -7.37 -7.85 -6.40
CA ALA A 41 -8.09 -6.58 -6.44
C ALA A 41 -7.15 -5.35 -6.38
N THR A 42 -5.99 -5.50 -5.74
CA THR A 42 -4.99 -4.44 -5.57
C THR A 42 -3.79 -4.56 -6.51
N ASP A 43 -3.80 -5.56 -7.40
CA ASP A 43 -2.69 -5.89 -8.31
C ASP A 43 -1.34 -6.00 -7.56
N LYS A 44 -1.36 -6.74 -6.45
CA LYS A 44 -0.19 -6.97 -5.59
C LYS A 44 0.13 -8.44 -5.49
N ASP A 45 1.36 -8.75 -5.10
CA ASP A 45 1.71 -10.11 -4.78
C ASP A 45 1.01 -10.57 -3.50
N ILE A 46 0.64 -11.84 -3.45
CA ILE A 46 -0.03 -12.43 -2.29
C ILE A 46 0.86 -12.37 -1.04
N GLU A 47 2.19 -12.47 -1.18
CA GLU A 47 3.13 -12.36 -0.08
C GLU A 47 3.21 -10.93 0.45
N GLU A 48 3.12 -9.91 -0.43
CA GLU A 48 3.01 -8.50 0.00
C GLU A 48 1.73 -8.27 0.79
N VAL A 49 0.60 -8.78 0.30
CA VAL A 49 -0.69 -8.68 0.99
C VAL A 49 -0.63 -9.36 2.37
N LYS A 50 -0.03 -10.55 2.45
CA LYS A 50 0.18 -11.24 3.73
C LYS A 50 1.10 -10.46 4.68
N ALA A 51 2.17 -9.85 4.17
CA ALA A 51 3.07 -9.04 4.98
C ALA A 51 2.35 -7.82 5.59
N ILE A 52 1.54 -7.12 4.78
CA ILE A 52 0.72 -5.99 5.20
C ILE A 52 -0.33 -6.43 6.25
N ILE A 53 -1.04 -7.54 6.01
CA ILE A 53 -2.03 -8.09 6.96
C ILE A 53 -1.36 -8.51 8.27
N ALA A 54 -0.16 -9.09 8.21
CA ALA A 54 0.59 -9.52 9.38
C ALA A 54 1.13 -8.35 10.22
N GLY A 55 0.98 -7.10 9.76
CA GLY A 55 1.54 -5.92 10.43
C GLY A 55 3.07 -5.95 10.47
N LYS A 56 3.71 -6.77 9.62
CA LYS A 56 5.13 -6.61 9.34
C LYS A 56 5.22 -5.38 8.47
N GLU A 57 5.70 -4.28 9.04
CA GLU A 57 6.10 -3.12 8.24
C GLU A 57 6.93 -3.66 7.07
N PRO A 58 6.65 -3.23 5.83
CA PRO A 58 7.54 -3.54 4.72
C PRO A 58 8.90 -2.96 5.14
N ALA A 59 9.85 -3.84 5.43
CA ALA A 59 11.19 -3.45 5.79
C ALA A 59 11.78 -2.77 4.55
N LEU A 60 11.60 -1.45 4.48
CA LEU A 60 12.30 -0.57 3.57
C LEU A 60 13.76 -0.59 4.03
N VAL A 61 14.55 -1.51 3.47
CA VAL A 61 16.01 -1.47 3.46
C VAL A 61 16.49 -0.59 2.31
#